data_AF-M4YIZ9-F1
#
_entry.id   AF-M4YIZ9-F1
#
_cell.length_a   1.000
_cell.length_b   1.000
_cell.length_c   1.000
_cell.angle_alpha   90.00
_cell.angle_beta   90.00
_cell.angle_gamma   90.00
#
_symmetry.space_group_name_H-M   'P 1'
#
loop_
_entity.id
_entity.type
_entity.pdbx_description
1 polymer ?
#
loop_
_entity_poly.entity_id
_entity_poly.type
_entity_poly.pdbx_seq_one_letter_code
_entity_poly.pdbx_strand_id
1 'polypeptide(L)'
;RGHHARVATPEDPASSRFGESFWAFLPRSVVGSARSAWHLESERLGRLGKSPWTIRNDNLNAWLMTVVLFGGLIAVFGWEVAPWLLVQAVFGFSLLEVVNYLEHYGLKRQKTSAGRYQRCRPEHLWNSDHLVTNFFLYHLQRHSDHHANPMRRYQVLRSFEQAPQLPSGYATMVVLAYVPPLWRKVMDKRVLAHYDGDITRANIQPSKREKILARHGVDAAAAGSTAVAEKVVADTDIAADQTSPTGEYVCPNCGHHYSEAAGEPREGFPPGTPWSAIPTTWRCSDCGVRDKVDFLPVK
;
A
#
# COMPACT_ATOMS: atom_id res chain seq x y z
N ARG A 1 3.36 3.49 6.03
CA ARG A 1 3.46 2.14 6.63
C ARG A 1 2.29 1.22 6.25
N GLY A 2 1.04 1.57 6.56
CA GLY A 2 -0.11 0.64 6.34
C GLY A 2 -0.37 0.22 4.89
N HIS A 3 -0.38 1.18 3.97
CA HIS A 3 -0.64 0.92 2.55
C HIS A 3 0.51 0.13 1.90
N HIS A 4 1.78 0.53 2.06
CA HIS A 4 2.91 -0.18 1.45
C HIS A 4 2.97 -1.67 1.85
N ALA A 5 2.60 -1.98 3.09
CA ALA A 5 2.56 -3.36 3.58
C ALA A 5 1.45 -4.21 2.92
N ARG A 6 0.30 -3.60 2.67
CA ARG A 6 -0.92 -4.27 2.18
C ARG A 6 -1.26 -3.95 0.73
N VAL A 7 -0.41 -3.22 0.03
CA VAL A 7 -0.64 -2.81 -1.35
C VAL A 7 -0.98 -4.02 -2.23
N ALA A 8 -1.95 -3.82 -3.12
CA ALA A 8 -2.53 -4.86 -3.95
C ALA A 8 -3.11 -6.05 -3.13
N THR A 9 -3.61 -5.82 -1.92
CA THR A 9 -4.46 -6.81 -1.22
C THR A 9 -5.90 -6.30 -1.07
N PRO A 10 -6.89 -7.20 -0.95
CA PRO A 10 -8.30 -6.81 -0.76
C PRO A 10 -8.57 -5.94 0.48
N GLU A 11 -7.74 -6.08 1.51
CA GLU A 11 -7.84 -5.38 2.80
C GLU A 11 -7.24 -3.96 2.75
N ASP A 12 -6.48 -3.63 1.71
CA ASP A 12 -5.90 -2.30 1.56
C ASP A 12 -6.92 -1.29 1.03
N PRO A 13 -7.25 -0.23 1.78
CA PRO A 13 -8.21 0.77 1.36
C PRO A 13 -7.74 1.55 0.13
N ALA A 14 -6.43 1.75 -0.04
CA ALA A 14 -5.85 2.50 -1.17
C ALA A 14 -5.60 1.65 -2.43
N SER A 15 -5.86 0.34 -2.39
CA SER A 15 -5.85 -0.50 -3.58
C SER A 15 -7.22 -0.49 -4.25
N SER A 16 -7.29 0.05 -5.47
CA SER A 16 -8.52 0.15 -6.25
C SER A 16 -8.89 -1.18 -6.92
N ARG A 17 -10.20 -1.44 -7.00
CA ARG A 17 -10.70 -2.75 -7.42
C ARG A 17 -11.14 -2.74 -8.88
N PHE A 18 -11.00 -3.87 -9.56
CA PHE A 18 -11.55 -4.10 -10.90
C PHE A 18 -13.07 -3.90 -10.89
N GLY A 19 -13.55 -3.02 -11.76
CA GLY A 19 -14.95 -2.61 -11.84
C GLY A 19 -15.40 -1.54 -10.84
N GLU A 20 -14.54 -1.11 -9.91
CA GLU A 20 -14.77 0.05 -9.04
C GLU A 20 -14.59 1.36 -9.82
N SER A 21 -15.35 2.39 -9.48
CA SER A 21 -15.16 3.75 -10.01
C SER A 21 -14.34 4.57 -9.03
N PHE A 22 -13.64 5.60 -9.51
CA PHE A 22 -12.94 6.54 -8.64
C PHE A 22 -13.85 7.13 -7.55
N TRP A 23 -15.09 7.47 -7.90
CA TRP A 23 -16.08 8.03 -6.96
C TRP A 23 -16.53 7.06 -5.86
N ALA A 24 -16.50 5.75 -6.12
CA ALA A 24 -16.75 4.74 -5.09
C ALA A 24 -15.48 4.45 -4.27
N PHE A 25 -14.33 4.53 -4.91
CA PHE A 25 -13.02 4.34 -4.30
C PHE A 25 -12.68 5.46 -3.31
N LEU A 26 -12.87 6.73 -3.66
CA LEU A 26 -12.42 7.89 -2.90
C LEU A 26 -12.88 7.87 -1.42
N PRO A 27 -14.18 7.78 -1.09
CA PRO A 27 -14.60 7.73 0.31
C PRO A 27 -14.14 6.46 1.02
N ARG A 28 -14.05 5.33 0.32
CA ARG A 28 -13.55 4.05 0.87
C ARG A 28 -12.08 4.16 1.26
N SER A 29 -11.27 4.73 0.38
CA SER A 29 -9.83 4.90 0.59
C SER A 29 -9.57 5.88 1.73
N VAL A 30 -10.18 7.07 1.71
CA VAL A 30 -9.96 8.11 2.72
C VAL A 30 -10.35 7.62 4.13
N VAL A 31 -11.57 7.10 4.29
CA VAL A 31 -12.04 6.62 5.60
C VAL A 31 -11.27 5.37 6.04
N GLY A 32 -11.00 4.45 5.12
CA GLY A 32 -10.26 3.23 5.40
C GLY A 32 -8.81 3.50 5.81
N SER A 33 -8.15 4.42 5.13
CA SER A 33 -6.77 4.85 5.42
C SER A 33 -6.67 5.53 6.77
N ALA A 34 -7.62 6.43 7.11
CA ALA A 34 -7.68 7.06 8.42
C ALA A 34 -7.89 6.04 9.55
N ARG A 35 -8.85 5.11 9.38
CA ARG A 35 -9.07 4.01 10.34
C ARG A 35 -7.85 3.12 10.50
N SER A 36 -7.19 2.79 9.38
CA SER A 36 -5.99 1.97 9.41
C SER A 36 -4.82 2.67 10.11
N ALA A 37 -4.62 3.97 9.85
CA ALA A 37 -3.55 4.74 10.49
C ALA A 37 -3.77 4.80 12.00
N TRP A 38 -5.01 5.02 12.44
CA TRP A 38 -5.37 5.01 13.85
C TRP A 38 -5.14 3.64 14.50
N HIS A 39 -5.56 2.56 13.84
CA HIS A 39 -5.41 1.21 14.38
C HIS A 39 -3.93 0.83 14.54
N LEU A 40 -3.10 1.03 13.52
CA LEU A 40 -1.66 0.73 13.58
C LEU A 40 -0.96 1.49 14.71
N GLU A 41 -1.30 2.77 14.87
CA GLU A 41 -0.71 3.60 15.90
C GLU A 41 -1.22 3.22 17.30
N SER A 42 -2.49 2.84 17.42
CA SER A 42 -3.06 2.32 18.67
C SER A 42 -2.40 0.99 19.07
N GLU A 43 -2.11 0.09 18.12
CA GLU A 43 -1.37 -1.14 18.40
C GLU A 43 0.06 -0.85 18.87
N ARG A 44 0.77 0.08 18.23
CA ARG A 44 2.12 0.49 18.63
C ARG A 44 2.13 1.08 20.03
N LEU A 45 1.21 2.00 20.33
CA LEU A 45 1.09 2.60 21.66
C LEU A 45 0.62 1.58 22.71
N GLY A 46 -0.23 0.63 22.33
CA GLY A 46 -0.64 -0.49 23.18
C GLY A 46 0.54 -1.35 23.60
N ARG A 47 1.47 -1.69 22.67
CA ARG A 47 2.73 -2.38 23.00
C ARG A 47 3.62 -1.58 23.94
N LEU A 48 3.53 -0.25 23.92
CA LEU A 48 4.23 0.65 24.83
C LEU A 48 3.51 0.85 26.17
N GLY A 49 2.36 0.21 26.40
CA GLY A 49 1.53 0.43 27.59
C GLY A 49 0.93 1.83 27.66
N LYS A 50 0.74 2.50 26.52
CA LYS A 50 0.24 3.88 26.43
C LYS A 50 -1.14 3.94 25.80
N SER A 51 -1.94 4.91 26.23
CA SER A 51 -3.20 5.24 25.58
C SER A 51 -2.96 5.82 24.18
N PRO A 52 -3.83 5.54 23.18
CA PRO A 52 -3.78 6.20 21.88
C PRO A 52 -4.05 7.71 21.97
N TRP A 53 -4.66 8.18 23.05
CA TRP A 53 -4.92 9.60 23.29
C TRP A 53 -3.74 10.28 23.99
N THR A 54 -2.66 10.50 23.23
CA THR A 54 -1.43 11.14 23.71
C THR A 54 -0.81 12.00 22.62
N ILE A 55 -0.08 13.06 22.99
CA ILE A 55 0.63 13.90 22.01
C ILE A 55 1.77 13.16 21.28
N ARG A 56 2.17 12.00 21.80
CA ARG A 56 3.13 11.08 21.16
C ARG A 56 2.49 10.15 20.12
N ASN A 57 1.18 10.30 19.88
CA ASN A 57 0.49 9.64 18.79
C ASN A 57 0.79 10.42 17.50
N ASP A 58 1.42 9.76 16.54
CA ASP A 58 1.88 10.41 15.31
C ASP A 58 0.70 10.99 14.50
N ASN A 59 -0.48 10.36 14.55
CA ASN A 59 -1.68 10.87 13.86
C ASN A 59 -2.18 12.16 14.52
N LEU A 60 -2.31 12.18 15.85
CA LEU A 60 -2.76 13.37 16.58
C LEU A 60 -1.76 14.52 16.44
N ASN A 61 -0.46 14.20 16.46
CA ASN A 61 0.59 15.18 16.25
C ASN A 61 0.47 15.83 14.85
N ALA A 62 0.34 15.02 13.79
CA ALA A 62 0.16 15.52 12.43
C ALA A 62 -1.11 16.37 12.28
N TRP A 63 -2.24 15.96 12.86
CA TRP A 63 -3.47 16.75 12.81
C TRP A 63 -3.35 18.06 13.58
N LEU A 64 -2.68 18.06 14.73
CA LEU A 64 -2.43 19.27 15.50
C LEU A 64 -1.55 20.26 14.72
N MET A 65 -0.52 19.78 14.01
CA MET A 65 0.31 20.62 13.14
C MET A 65 -0.54 21.32 12.07
N THR A 66 -1.49 20.61 11.45
CA THR A 66 -2.42 21.20 10.48
C THR A 66 -3.32 22.24 11.13
N VAL A 67 -3.87 21.97 12.33
CA VAL A 67 -4.70 22.93 13.07
C VAL A 67 -3.93 24.20 13.40
N VAL A 68 -2.68 24.07 13.87
CA VAL A 68 -1.80 25.21 14.17
C VAL A 68 -1.49 26.01 12.91
N LEU A 69 -1.15 25.35 11.80
CA LEU A 69 -0.89 26.02 10.53
C LEU A 69 -2.12 26.77 10.02
N PHE A 70 -3.28 26.10 9.97
CA PHE A 70 -4.51 26.70 9.45
C PHE A 70 -5.01 27.81 10.37
N GLY A 71 -4.94 27.61 11.68
CA GLY A 71 -5.26 28.64 12.68
C GLY A 71 -4.35 29.87 12.55
N GLY A 72 -3.05 29.67 12.32
CA GLY A 72 -2.10 30.76 12.07
C GLY A 72 -2.43 31.53 10.79
N LEU A 73 -2.75 30.83 9.69
CA LEU A 73 -3.14 31.47 8.43
C LEU A 73 -4.44 32.27 8.57
N ILE A 74 -5.45 31.72 9.26
CA ILE A 74 -6.71 32.42 9.53
C ILE A 74 -6.47 33.64 10.44
N ALA A 75 -5.60 33.53 11.44
CA ALA A 75 -5.28 34.64 12.34
C ALA A 75 -4.58 35.79 11.61
N VAL A 76 -3.75 35.50 10.60
CA VAL A 76 -2.99 36.51 9.84
C VAL A 76 -3.82 37.11 8.69
N PHE A 77 -4.57 36.29 7.96
CA PHE A 77 -5.24 36.68 6.72
C PHE A 77 -6.76 36.84 6.83
N GLY A 78 -7.33 36.59 8.02
CA GLY A 78 -8.78 36.67 8.27
C GLY A 78 -9.51 35.35 8.01
N TRP A 79 -10.79 35.29 8.37
CA TRP A 79 -11.63 34.10 8.18
C TRP A 79 -11.92 33.79 6.71
N GLU A 80 -11.75 34.77 5.83
CA GLU A 80 -11.98 34.70 4.38
C GLU A 80 -11.11 33.63 3.70
N VAL A 81 -9.97 33.27 4.27
CA VAL A 81 -9.11 32.20 3.73
C VAL A 81 -9.59 30.80 4.08
N ALA A 82 -10.43 30.63 5.09
CA ALA A 82 -10.85 29.31 5.58
C ALA A 82 -11.51 28.42 4.51
N PRO A 83 -12.42 28.93 3.63
CA PRO A 83 -12.96 28.14 2.53
C PRO A 83 -11.88 27.67 1.55
N TRP A 84 -10.89 28.52 1.24
CA TRP A 84 -9.80 28.18 0.33
C TRP A 84 -8.87 27.11 0.91
N LEU A 85 -8.58 27.17 2.21
CA LEU A 85 -7.84 26.13 2.92
C LEU A 85 -8.57 24.79 2.88
N LEU A 86 -9.89 24.79 3.05
CA LEU A 86 -10.69 23.57 2.96
C LEU A 86 -10.69 23.00 1.53
N VAL A 87 -10.90 23.84 0.53
CA VAL A 87 -10.88 23.43 -0.89
C VAL A 87 -9.51 22.86 -1.25
N GLN A 88 -8.43 23.53 -0.86
CA GLN A 88 -7.05 23.05 -1.09
C GLN A 88 -6.80 21.72 -0.40
N ALA A 89 -7.23 21.53 0.84
CA ALA A 89 -7.05 20.28 1.56
C ALA A 89 -7.77 19.12 0.86
N VAL A 90 -9.04 19.36 0.46
CA VAL A 90 -9.84 18.37 -0.28
C VAL A 90 -9.23 18.04 -1.62
N PHE A 91 -8.82 19.06 -2.38
CA PHE A 91 -8.16 18.87 -3.66
C PHE A 91 -6.83 18.11 -3.51
N GLY A 92 -6.04 18.45 -2.51
CA GLY A 92 -4.72 17.86 -2.25
C GLY A 92 -4.81 16.36 -1.96
N PHE A 93 -5.64 15.94 -1.00
CA PHE A 93 -5.78 14.51 -0.74
C PHE A 93 -6.49 13.78 -1.89
N SER A 94 -7.47 14.42 -2.56
CA SER A 94 -8.17 13.80 -3.71
C SER A 94 -7.21 13.55 -4.87
N LEU A 95 -6.23 14.45 -5.09
CA LEU A 95 -5.19 14.28 -6.11
C LEU A 95 -4.27 13.09 -5.76
N LEU A 96 -3.93 12.89 -4.49
CA LEU A 96 -3.20 11.70 -4.06
C LEU A 96 -4.02 10.42 -4.27
N GLU A 97 -5.31 10.46 -3.94
CA GLU A 97 -6.19 9.29 -4.06
C GLU A 97 -6.46 8.89 -5.52
N VAL A 98 -6.54 9.83 -6.47
CA VAL A 98 -6.69 9.46 -7.87
C VAL A 98 -5.41 8.80 -8.41
N VAL A 99 -4.25 9.18 -7.89
CA VAL A 99 -2.96 8.54 -8.21
C VAL A 99 -2.91 7.11 -7.64
N ASN A 100 -3.31 6.91 -6.37
CA ASN A 100 -3.49 5.55 -5.82
C ASN A 100 -4.49 4.73 -6.67
N TYR A 101 -5.60 5.34 -7.07
CA TYR A 101 -6.62 4.67 -7.85
C TYR A 101 -6.10 4.17 -9.19
N LEU A 102 -5.33 4.97 -9.93
CA LEU A 102 -4.78 4.56 -11.23
C LEU A 102 -3.64 3.55 -11.07
N GLU A 103 -2.79 3.70 -10.07
CA GLU A 103 -1.60 2.87 -9.83
C GLU A 103 -1.93 1.45 -9.33
N HIS A 104 -3.06 1.27 -8.67
CA HIS A 104 -3.43 -0.02 -8.06
C HIS A 104 -4.61 -0.70 -8.74
N TYR A 105 -5.09 -0.17 -9.87
CA TYR A 105 -6.35 -0.61 -10.48
C TYR A 105 -6.38 -2.09 -10.82
N GLY A 106 -7.21 -2.83 -10.09
CA GLY A 106 -7.55 -4.23 -10.35
C GLY A 106 -6.44 -5.23 -10.01
N LEU A 107 -5.28 -4.76 -9.57
CA LEU A 107 -4.15 -5.62 -9.24
C LEU A 107 -4.32 -6.25 -7.84
N LYS A 108 -3.93 -7.53 -7.74
CA LYS A 108 -4.00 -8.34 -6.52
C LYS A 108 -2.75 -9.22 -6.39
N ARG A 109 -2.09 -9.16 -5.24
CA ARG A 109 -1.12 -10.16 -4.81
C ARG A 109 -1.85 -11.46 -4.50
N GLN A 110 -1.30 -12.59 -4.88
CA GLN A 110 -1.88 -13.88 -4.52
C GLN A 110 -1.33 -14.35 -3.17
N LYS A 111 -2.04 -15.27 -2.52
CA LYS A 111 -1.54 -15.94 -1.33
C LYS A 111 -0.53 -17.04 -1.67
N THR A 112 0.39 -17.24 -0.73
CA THR A 112 1.35 -18.35 -0.70
C THR A 112 0.69 -19.59 -0.08
N SER A 113 1.36 -20.74 -0.11
CA SER A 113 0.90 -21.98 0.55
C SER A 113 0.69 -21.79 2.05
N ALA A 114 1.47 -20.91 2.66
CA ALA A 114 1.37 -20.54 4.07
C ALA A 114 0.20 -19.60 4.38
N GLY A 115 -0.61 -19.21 3.39
CA GLY A 115 -1.76 -18.32 3.57
C GLY A 115 -1.42 -16.82 3.66
N ARG A 116 -0.14 -16.45 3.66
CA ARG A 116 0.35 -15.06 3.59
C ARG A 116 0.31 -14.56 2.15
N TYR A 117 0.02 -13.28 1.94
CA TYR A 117 0.20 -12.65 0.62
C TYR A 117 1.67 -12.63 0.19
N GLN A 118 1.91 -12.75 -1.12
CA GLN A 118 3.23 -12.55 -1.69
C GLN A 118 3.81 -11.18 -1.33
N ARG A 119 5.15 -11.11 -1.32
CA ARG A 119 5.87 -9.84 -1.18
C ARG A 119 5.46 -8.86 -2.28
N CYS A 120 5.46 -7.58 -1.94
CA CYS A 120 5.27 -6.54 -2.95
C CYS A 120 6.41 -6.61 -3.99
N ARG A 121 6.05 -6.60 -5.28
CA ARG A 121 6.93 -6.73 -6.43
C ARG A 121 6.48 -5.75 -7.50
N PRO A 122 7.35 -5.35 -8.44
CA PRO A 122 6.99 -4.35 -9.44
C PRO A 122 5.76 -4.70 -10.28
N GLU A 123 5.47 -5.98 -10.49
CA GLU A 123 4.28 -6.46 -11.22
C GLU A 123 2.95 -6.17 -10.52
N HIS A 124 2.96 -5.86 -9.22
CA HIS A 124 1.75 -5.63 -8.43
C HIS A 124 1.21 -4.20 -8.52
N LEU A 125 1.81 -3.34 -9.34
CA LEU A 125 1.50 -1.92 -9.47
C LEU A 125 1.64 -1.44 -10.91
N TRP A 126 0.81 -0.49 -11.31
CA TRP A 126 0.97 0.19 -12.60
C TRP A 126 2.09 1.24 -12.51
N ASN A 127 2.93 1.30 -13.54
CA ASN A 127 3.92 2.36 -13.75
C ASN A 127 3.49 3.30 -14.88
N SER A 128 4.15 4.46 -14.98
CA SER A 128 4.05 5.35 -16.14
C SER A 128 5.43 5.93 -16.48
N ASP A 129 6.04 5.50 -17.58
CA ASP A 129 7.40 5.94 -17.94
C ASP A 129 7.44 7.15 -18.89
N HIS A 130 6.42 8.00 -18.90
CA HIS A 130 6.36 9.14 -19.82
C HIS A 130 7.29 10.30 -19.39
N LEU A 131 8.13 10.76 -20.32
CA LEU A 131 9.20 11.74 -20.07
C LEU A 131 8.75 13.04 -19.39
N VAL A 132 7.70 13.67 -19.90
CA VAL A 132 7.24 14.99 -19.42
C VAL A 132 6.78 14.91 -17.97
N THR A 133 5.89 13.97 -17.68
CA THR A 133 5.36 13.78 -16.34
C THR A 133 6.46 13.29 -15.38
N ASN A 134 7.44 12.51 -15.85
CA ASN A 134 8.55 12.03 -15.03
C ASN A 134 9.44 13.17 -14.53
N PHE A 135 9.68 14.17 -15.37
CA PHE A 135 10.41 15.37 -14.99
C PHE A 135 9.65 16.20 -13.93
N PHE A 136 8.35 16.45 -14.14
CA PHE A 136 7.55 17.27 -13.21
C PHE A 136 7.25 16.59 -11.87
N LEU A 137 7.11 15.26 -11.87
CA LEU A 137 6.77 14.49 -10.68
C LEU A 137 7.98 13.79 -10.05
N TYR A 138 9.21 14.16 -10.40
CA TYR A 138 10.44 13.57 -9.85
C TYR A 138 10.44 12.02 -9.87
N HIS A 139 10.05 11.43 -10.99
CA HIS A 139 9.89 9.97 -11.17
C HIS A 139 8.89 9.29 -10.23
N LEU A 140 7.95 10.01 -9.61
CA LEU A 140 6.88 9.42 -8.79
C LEU A 140 6.14 8.27 -9.51
N GLN A 141 6.08 8.32 -10.84
CA GLN A 141 5.44 7.30 -11.67
C GLN A 141 6.15 5.96 -11.77
N ARG A 142 7.39 5.86 -11.26
CA ARG A 142 8.09 4.59 -11.04
C ARG A 142 7.59 3.96 -9.74
N HIS A 143 6.27 3.96 -9.58
CA HIS A 143 5.54 3.65 -8.37
C HIS A 143 5.75 2.20 -7.91
N SER A 144 5.88 1.30 -8.88
CA SER A 144 6.22 -0.10 -8.67
C SER A 144 7.50 -0.29 -7.86
N ASP A 145 8.53 0.51 -8.14
CA ASP A 145 9.79 0.48 -7.39
C ASP A 145 9.66 1.14 -6.03
N HIS A 146 8.88 2.24 -5.93
CA HIS A 146 8.58 2.87 -4.65
C HIS A 146 7.93 1.89 -3.68
N HIS A 147 6.96 1.10 -4.13
CA HIS A 147 6.31 0.12 -3.28
C HIS A 147 7.13 -1.13 -2.99
N ALA A 148 7.97 -1.57 -3.95
CA ALA A 148 8.89 -2.66 -3.71
C ALA A 148 10.04 -2.25 -2.75
N ASN A 149 10.52 -1.01 -2.88
CA ASN A 149 11.70 -0.46 -2.21
C ASN A 149 11.42 0.96 -1.65
N PRO A 150 10.56 1.12 -0.63
CA PRO A 150 10.08 2.44 -0.20
C PRO A 150 11.13 3.36 0.42
N MET A 151 12.28 2.82 0.82
CA MET A 151 13.42 3.60 1.31
C MET A 151 14.27 4.19 0.18
N ARG A 152 14.04 3.79 -1.08
CA ARG A 152 14.74 4.35 -2.23
C ARG A 152 14.23 5.76 -2.51
N ARG A 153 15.16 6.71 -2.64
CA ARG A 153 14.83 8.11 -2.93
C ARG A 153 14.19 8.24 -4.31
N TYR A 154 13.21 9.13 -4.45
CA TYR A 154 12.43 9.31 -5.69
C TYR A 154 13.30 9.53 -6.93
N GLN A 155 14.40 10.27 -6.80
CA GLN A 155 15.29 10.60 -7.92
C GLN A 155 15.95 9.36 -8.57
N VAL A 156 16.10 8.28 -7.81
CA VAL A 156 16.80 7.05 -8.25
C VAL A 156 15.87 5.84 -8.40
N LEU A 157 14.55 6.06 -8.36
CA LEU A 157 13.58 5.00 -8.65
C LEU A 157 13.83 4.43 -10.04
N ARG A 158 13.60 3.13 -10.23
CA ARG A 158 13.88 2.39 -11.46
C ARG A 158 12.57 1.97 -12.15
N SER A 159 12.64 1.80 -13.46
CA SER A 159 11.58 1.08 -14.18
C SER A 159 11.96 -0.40 -14.30
N PHE A 160 10.95 -1.25 -14.36
CA PHE A 160 11.08 -2.70 -14.47
C PHE A 160 10.18 -3.15 -15.61
N GLU A 161 10.69 -4.01 -16.50
CA GLU A 161 9.91 -4.54 -17.63
C GLU A 161 8.67 -5.33 -17.18
N GLN A 162 8.74 -5.94 -16.00
CA GLN A 162 7.65 -6.72 -15.42
C GLN A 162 6.52 -5.84 -14.84
N ALA A 163 6.78 -4.54 -14.64
CA ALA A 163 5.77 -3.63 -14.12
C ALA A 163 4.76 -3.30 -15.23
N PRO A 164 3.45 -3.54 -15.03
CA PRO A 164 2.44 -3.18 -16.01
C PRO A 164 2.42 -1.65 -16.20
N GLN A 165 2.21 -1.18 -17.43
CA GLN A 165 2.33 0.24 -17.78
C GLN A 165 0.98 0.88 -18.09
N LEU A 166 0.75 2.08 -17.55
CA LEU A 166 -0.35 2.92 -17.95
C LEU A 166 -0.18 3.37 -19.41
N PRO A 167 -1.28 3.56 -20.16
CA PRO A 167 -1.20 3.90 -21.58
C PRO A 167 -0.87 5.37 -21.87
N SER A 168 -0.87 6.22 -20.85
CA SER A 168 -0.51 7.64 -20.97
C SER A 168 0.06 8.13 -19.62
N GLY A 169 0.55 9.36 -19.61
CA GLY A 169 0.99 10.05 -18.40
C GLY A 169 -0.15 10.38 -17.44
N TYR A 170 0.19 10.71 -16.20
CA TYR A 170 -0.78 10.89 -15.11
C TYR A 170 -1.84 11.95 -15.41
N ALA A 171 -1.49 13.06 -16.05
CA ALA A 171 -2.46 14.10 -16.40
C ALA A 171 -3.64 13.54 -17.24
N THR A 172 -3.35 12.74 -18.26
CA THR A 172 -4.40 12.10 -19.08
C THR A 172 -5.15 11.04 -18.29
N MET A 173 -4.43 10.21 -17.53
CA MET A 173 -5.02 9.09 -16.80
C MET A 173 -5.95 9.56 -15.67
N VAL A 174 -5.63 10.67 -14.99
CA VAL A 174 -6.47 11.31 -13.98
C VAL A 174 -7.80 11.76 -14.58
N VAL A 175 -7.77 12.43 -15.73
CA VAL A 175 -9.00 12.85 -16.43
C VAL A 175 -9.84 11.64 -16.83
N LEU A 176 -9.21 10.57 -17.32
CA LEU A 176 -9.91 9.32 -17.64
C LEU A 176 -10.54 8.67 -16.40
N ALA A 177 -9.84 8.67 -15.25
CA ALA A 177 -10.32 8.06 -14.00
C ALA A 177 -11.61 8.71 -13.48
N TYR A 178 -11.78 10.02 -13.71
CA TYR A 178 -13.00 10.75 -13.35
C TYR A 178 -14.21 10.40 -14.22
N VAL A 179 -14.01 9.73 -15.36
CA VAL A 179 -15.07 9.30 -16.27
C VAL A 179 -15.11 7.75 -16.33
N PRO A 180 -15.84 7.07 -15.41
CA PRO A 180 -15.75 5.62 -15.24
C PRO A 180 -16.03 4.76 -16.49
N PRO A 181 -16.93 5.14 -17.42
CA PRO A 181 -17.09 4.39 -18.67
C PRO A 181 -15.84 4.41 -19.56
N LEU A 182 -15.15 5.56 -19.65
CA LEU A 182 -13.92 5.69 -20.42
C LEU A 182 -12.76 4.96 -19.74
N TRP A 183 -12.62 5.14 -18.42
CA TRP A 183 -11.64 4.41 -17.63
C TRP A 183 -11.72 2.90 -17.88
N ARG A 184 -12.92 2.31 -17.71
CA ARG A 184 -13.13 0.87 -17.88
C ARG A 184 -12.84 0.38 -19.30
N LYS A 185 -13.21 1.15 -20.33
CA LYS A 185 -12.90 0.83 -21.74
C LYS A 185 -11.39 0.74 -21.98
N VAL A 186 -10.59 1.52 -21.24
CA VAL A 186 -9.13 1.56 -21.37
C VAL A 186 -8.45 0.54 -20.47
N MET A 187 -8.83 0.46 -19.19
CA MET A 187 -8.08 -0.26 -18.16
C MET A 187 -8.54 -1.69 -17.93
N ASP A 188 -9.83 -2.02 -18.10
CA ASP A 188 -10.32 -3.39 -17.81
C ASP A 188 -9.59 -4.43 -18.67
N LYS A 189 -9.43 -4.14 -19.97
CA LYS A 189 -8.68 -5.01 -20.88
C LYS A 189 -7.19 -5.14 -20.54
N ARG A 190 -6.60 -4.13 -19.90
CA ARG A 190 -5.18 -4.13 -19.51
C ARG A 190 -4.96 -4.96 -18.26
N VAL A 191 -5.86 -4.87 -17.29
CA VAL A 191 -5.85 -5.76 -16.12
C VAL A 191 -6.01 -7.22 -16.56
N LEU A 192 -6.93 -7.50 -17.48
CA LEU A 192 -7.10 -8.84 -18.03
C LEU A 192 -5.84 -9.33 -18.75
N ALA A 193 -5.23 -8.49 -19.60
CA ALA A 193 -3.99 -8.85 -20.28
C ALA A 193 -2.83 -9.13 -19.32
N HIS A 194 -2.73 -8.37 -18.21
CA HIS A 194 -1.72 -8.61 -17.17
C HIS A 194 -1.87 -9.98 -16.49
N TYR A 195 -3.09 -10.53 -16.42
CA TYR A 195 -3.36 -11.85 -15.86
C TYR A 195 -3.58 -12.94 -16.91
N ASP A 196 -3.13 -12.74 -18.16
CA ASP A 196 -3.30 -13.70 -19.26
C ASP A 196 -4.77 -14.11 -19.50
N GLY A 197 -5.70 -13.20 -19.21
CA GLY A 197 -7.15 -13.40 -19.32
C GLY A 197 -7.82 -13.99 -18.07
N ASP A 198 -7.06 -14.41 -17.05
CA ASP A 198 -7.62 -14.96 -15.82
C ASP A 198 -8.12 -13.87 -14.86
N ILE A 199 -9.42 -13.57 -14.96
CA ILE A 199 -10.08 -12.57 -14.11
C ILE A 199 -10.10 -12.96 -12.62
N THR A 200 -9.95 -14.24 -12.27
CA THR A 200 -10.02 -14.69 -10.87
C THR A 200 -8.83 -14.19 -10.03
N ARG A 201 -7.72 -13.89 -10.71
CA ARG A 201 -6.51 -13.32 -10.10
C ARG A 201 -6.64 -11.84 -9.80
N ALA A 202 -7.56 -11.11 -10.43
CA ALA A 202 -7.76 -9.69 -10.19
C ALA A 202 -8.44 -9.38 -8.84
N ASN A 203 -8.30 -8.14 -8.37
CA ASN A 203 -8.98 -7.64 -7.17
C ASN A 203 -10.37 -7.10 -7.56
N ILE A 204 -11.39 -7.95 -7.61
CA ILE A 204 -12.72 -7.58 -8.13
C ILE A 204 -13.56 -6.85 -7.05
N GLN A 205 -14.30 -5.81 -7.45
CA GLN A 205 -15.26 -5.15 -6.57
C GLN A 205 -16.30 -6.15 -6.03
N PRO A 206 -16.43 -6.35 -4.69
CA PRO A 206 -17.27 -7.40 -4.11
C PRO A 206 -18.71 -7.39 -4.60
N SER A 207 -19.35 -6.21 -4.65
CA SER A 207 -20.74 -6.05 -5.10
C SER A 207 -20.99 -6.37 -6.58
N LYS A 208 -19.93 -6.48 -7.39
CA LYS A 208 -20.01 -6.80 -8.82
C LYS A 208 -19.36 -8.13 -9.16
N ARG A 209 -18.84 -8.86 -8.17
CA ARG A 209 -17.98 -10.03 -8.39
C ARG A 209 -18.67 -11.09 -9.24
N GLU A 210 -19.85 -11.53 -8.85
CA GLU A 210 -20.61 -12.57 -9.55
C GLU A 210 -20.89 -12.17 -11.01
N LYS A 211 -21.37 -10.94 -11.23
CA LYS A 211 -21.65 -10.41 -12.56
C LYS A 211 -20.41 -10.32 -13.45
N ILE A 212 -19.26 -9.96 -12.87
CA ILE A 212 -18.00 -9.86 -13.59
C ILE A 212 -17.47 -11.25 -13.94
N LEU A 213 -17.46 -12.19 -12.99
CA LEU A 213 -17.04 -13.57 -13.24
C LEU A 213 -17.90 -14.24 -14.31
N ALA A 214 -19.22 -14.11 -14.22
CA ALA A 214 -20.16 -14.66 -15.21
C ALA A 214 -19.92 -14.09 -16.62
N ARG A 215 -19.61 -12.80 -16.75
CA ARG A 215 -19.26 -12.17 -18.05
C ARG A 215 -18.00 -12.77 -18.68
N HIS A 216 -17.09 -13.28 -17.85
CA HIS A 216 -15.85 -13.92 -18.28
C HIS A 216 -15.94 -15.45 -18.30
N GLY A 217 -17.15 -16.03 -18.22
CA GLY A 217 -17.37 -17.47 -18.30
C GLY A 217 -16.89 -18.25 -17.07
N VAL A 218 -16.70 -17.59 -15.92
CA VAL A 218 -16.29 -18.21 -14.66
C VAL A 218 -17.49 -18.34 -13.73
N ASP A 219 -17.81 -19.56 -13.30
CA ASP A 219 -18.87 -19.79 -12.33
C ASP A 219 -18.47 -19.25 -10.94
N ALA A 220 -19.29 -18.33 -10.43
CA ALA A 220 -19.03 -17.67 -9.15
C ALA A 220 -19.04 -18.65 -7.96
N ALA A 221 -19.81 -19.74 -8.05
CA ALA A 221 -19.86 -20.81 -7.06
C ALA A 221 -18.56 -21.63 -7.04
N ALA A 222 -17.99 -21.97 -8.21
CA ALA A 222 -16.69 -22.62 -8.34
C ALA A 222 -15.54 -21.70 -7.88
N ALA A 223 -15.69 -20.38 -8.07
CA ALA A 223 -14.74 -19.37 -7.61
C ALA A 223 -14.93 -18.93 -6.13
N GLY A 224 -15.99 -19.38 -5.46
CA GLY A 224 -16.38 -18.99 -4.10
C GLY A 224 -16.26 -20.11 -3.06
N SER A 225 -16.33 -21.37 -3.49
CA SER A 225 -16.14 -22.56 -2.67
C SER A 225 -14.80 -23.20 -3.03
N THR A 226 -13.74 -22.86 -2.29
CA THR A 226 -12.45 -23.58 -2.23
C THR A 226 -11.81 -23.98 -3.58
N ALA A 227 -10.71 -23.30 -3.94
CA ALA A 227 -9.74 -23.76 -4.94
C ALA A 227 -10.18 -23.72 -6.44
N VAL A 228 -10.47 -22.53 -6.98
CA VAL A 228 -9.68 -22.16 -8.17
C VAL A 228 -8.29 -22.02 -7.61
N ALA A 229 -7.39 -22.96 -7.90
CA ALA A 229 -6.05 -23.01 -7.30
C ALA A 229 -5.43 -21.61 -7.35
N GLU A 230 -5.52 -20.89 -6.23
CA GLU A 230 -4.87 -19.60 -6.06
C GLU A 230 -3.41 -19.95 -6.28
N LYS A 231 -2.84 -19.53 -7.42
CA LYS A 231 -1.56 -20.05 -7.87
C LYS A 231 -0.57 -19.78 -6.75
N VAL A 232 -0.25 -20.81 -5.99
CA VAL A 232 0.64 -20.72 -4.84
C VAL A 232 1.99 -20.41 -5.43
N VAL A 233 2.35 -19.13 -5.40
CA VAL A 233 3.70 -18.73 -5.75
C VAL A 233 4.56 -19.11 -4.56
N ALA A 234 5.59 -19.92 -4.82
CA ALA A 234 6.56 -20.30 -3.81
C ALA A 234 7.23 -19.04 -3.26
N ASP A 235 7.21 -18.87 -1.94
CA ASP A 235 8.01 -17.86 -1.24
C ASP A 235 9.40 -18.46 -1.02
N THR A 236 10.22 -18.49 -2.09
CA THR A 236 11.55 -19.13 -2.10
C THR A 236 12.58 -18.40 -1.24
N ASP A 237 12.22 -17.24 -0.72
CA ASP A 237 13.15 -16.27 -0.14
C ASP A 237 12.94 -16.09 1.37
N ILE A 238 12.18 -16.98 2.02
CA ILE A 238 12.08 -17.05 3.48
C ILE A 238 13.26 -17.89 3.99
N ALA A 239 14.03 -17.36 4.94
CA ALA A 239 15.08 -18.15 5.56
C ALA A 239 14.43 -19.33 6.31
N ALA A 240 14.80 -20.55 5.92
CA ALA A 240 14.28 -21.78 6.50
C ALA A 240 14.61 -21.92 8.00
N ASP A 241 15.69 -21.27 8.44
CA ASP A 241 16.11 -21.14 9.83
C ASP A 241 16.21 -19.65 10.21
N GLN A 242 15.59 -19.29 11.32
CA GLN A 242 15.55 -17.93 11.90
C GLN A 242 16.40 -17.86 13.18
N THR A 243 17.34 -18.79 13.34
CA THR A 243 18.27 -18.80 14.47
C THR A 243 19.52 -17.97 14.13
N SER A 244 19.79 -16.93 14.92
CA SER A 244 21.03 -16.15 14.82
C SER A 244 21.91 -16.44 16.04
N PRO A 245 23.19 -16.79 15.88
CA PRO A 245 24.12 -16.98 17.00
C PRO A 245 24.42 -15.68 17.76
N THR A 246 24.24 -14.52 17.12
CA THR A 246 24.45 -13.19 17.73
C THR A 246 23.17 -12.57 18.29
N GLY A 247 22.00 -13.17 18.01
CA GLY A 247 20.71 -12.55 18.31
C GLY A 247 20.40 -11.33 17.43
N GLU A 248 20.96 -11.29 16.22
CA GLU A 248 20.83 -10.16 15.31
C GLU A 248 20.20 -10.55 13.97
N TYR A 249 19.39 -9.64 13.43
CA TYR A 249 18.53 -9.89 12.28
C TYR A 249 18.50 -8.69 11.36
N VAL A 250 18.66 -8.91 10.05
CA VAL A 250 18.70 -7.85 9.05
C VAL A 250 17.54 -7.97 8.07
N CYS A 251 16.85 -6.85 7.84
CA CYS A 251 15.87 -6.72 6.78
C CYS A 251 16.58 -6.71 5.42
N PRO A 252 16.36 -7.70 4.53
CA PRO A 252 17.06 -7.78 3.25
C PRO A 252 16.67 -6.67 2.26
N ASN A 253 15.62 -5.89 2.57
CA ASN A 253 15.11 -4.84 1.69
C ASN A 253 15.78 -3.48 1.93
N CYS A 254 15.88 -3.06 3.20
CA CYS A 254 16.38 -1.74 3.56
C CYS A 254 17.61 -1.77 4.47
N GLY A 255 18.06 -2.95 4.91
CA GLY A 255 19.19 -3.09 5.82
C GLY A 255 18.87 -2.76 7.28
N HIS A 256 17.60 -2.58 7.64
CA HIS A 256 17.21 -2.39 9.04
C HIS A 256 17.72 -3.54 9.91
N HIS A 257 18.35 -3.20 11.03
CA HIS A 257 19.01 -4.15 11.91
C HIS A 257 18.25 -4.24 13.24
N TYR A 258 17.74 -5.42 13.55
CA TYR A 258 17.17 -5.73 14.86
C TYR A 258 18.19 -6.52 15.67
N SER A 259 18.48 -6.04 16.89
CA SER A 259 19.35 -6.71 17.86
C SER A 259 18.53 -7.04 19.09
N GLU A 260 18.52 -8.30 19.53
CA GLU A 260 17.84 -8.69 20.77
C GLU A 260 18.36 -7.90 21.97
N ALA A 261 19.67 -7.62 22.01
CA ALA A 261 20.29 -6.83 23.07
C ALA A 261 19.74 -5.40 23.15
N ALA A 262 19.51 -4.76 22.00
CA ALA A 262 18.98 -3.38 21.94
C ALA A 262 17.45 -3.33 21.98
N GLY A 263 16.77 -4.37 21.49
CA GLY A 263 15.35 -4.37 21.19
C GLY A 263 14.97 -3.33 20.13
N GLU A 264 13.72 -2.90 20.15
CA GLU A 264 13.19 -1.77 19.36
C GLU A 264 12.18 -0.98 20.23
N PRO A 265 12.68 -0.12 21.14
CA PRO A 265 11.84 0.53 22.14
C PRO A 265 10.78 1.46 21.55
N ARG A 266 10.95 1.96 20.31
CA ARG A 266 9.94 2.80 19.64
C ARG A 266 8.72 2.00 19.17
N GLU A 267 8.90 0.71 18.90
CA GLU A 267 7.85 -0.21 18.48
C GLU A 267 7.27 -1.03 19.64
N GLY A 268 7.79 -0.84 20.86
CA GLY A 268 7.32 -1.53 22.07
C GLY A 268 8.10 -2.78 22.45
N PHE A 269 9.31 -2.96 21.91
CA PHE A 269 10.18 -4.08 22.24
C PHE A 269 11.37 -3.57 23.06
N PRO A 270 11.42 -3.76 24.39
CA PRO A 270 12.54 -3.29 25.21
C PRO A 270 13.86 -4.04 24.91
N PRO A 271 15.01 -3.49 25.34
CA PRO A 271 16.30 -4.20 25.31
C PRO A 271 16.20 -5.59 25.96
N GLY A 272 16.81 -6.59 25.33
CA GLY A 272 16.75 -7.99 25.74
C GLY A 272 15.51 -8.76 25.25
N THR A 273 14.66 -8.17 24.41
CA THR A 273 13.53 -8.90 23.80
C THR A 273 14.07 -9.94 22.82
N PRO A 274 13.79 -11.24 22.97
CA PRO A 274 14.27 -12.25 22.03
C PRO A 274 13.44 -12.22 20.74
N TRP A 275 14.05 -12.60 19.61
CA TRP A 275 13.40 -12.69 18.31
C TRP A 275 12.18 -13.60 18.36
N SER A 276 12.23 -14.69 19.12
CA SER A 276 11.12 -15.61 19.33
C SER A 276 9.86 -14.93 19.91
N ALA A 277 10.02 -13.87 20.72
CA ALA A 277 8.92 -13.11 21.29
C ALA A 277 8.32 -12.07 20.32
N ILE A 278 9.01 -11.76 19.21
CA ILE A 278 8.49 -10.85 18.19
C ILE A 278 7.39 -11.56 17.39
N PRO A 279 6.19 -10.96 17.20
CA PRO A 279 5.13 -11.56 16.40
C PRO A 279 5.56 -11.80 14.95
N THR A 280 5.11 -12.89 14.33
CA THR A 280 5.40 -13.19 12.90
C THR A 280 4.82 -12.14 11.95
N THR A 281 3.77 -11.44 12.37
CA THR A 281 3.13 -10.33 11.65
C THR A 281 3.81 -8.98 11.88
N TRP A 282 4.85 -8.92 12.72
CA TRP A 282 5.65 -7.71 12.88
C TRP A 282 6.30 -7.36 11.54
N ARG A 283 6.29 -6.06 11.23
CA ARG A 283 6.84 -5.50 10.01
C ARG A 283 8.08 -4.70 10.33
N CYS A 284 9.06 -4.72 9.44
CA CYS A 284 10.24 -3.87 9.52
C CYS A 284 9.82 -2.41 9.80
N SER A 285 10.34 -1.83 10.88
CA SER A 285 10.02 -0.47 11.34
C SER A 285 10.42 0.60 10.33
N ASP A 286 11.49 0.38 9.57
CA ASP A 286 11.95 1.32 8.55
C ASP A 286 11.11 1.22 7.27
N CYS A 287 11.15 0.07 6.57
CA CYS A 287 10.52 -0.01 5.24
C CYS A 287 9.05 -0.45 5.26
N GLY A 288 8.58 -1.17 6.29
CA GLY A 288 7.20 -1.65 6.41
C GLY A 288 6.74 -2.71 5.39
N VAL A 289 7.57 -3.06 4.40
CA VAL A 289 7.25 -4.01 3.30
C VAL A 289 7.86 -5.41 3.47
N ARG A 290 8.44 -5.68 4.63
CA ARG A 290 8.96 -7.00 5.03
C ARG A 290 8.38 -7.36 6.39
N ASP A 291 7.90 -8.59 6.50
CA ASP A 291 7.45 -9.15 7.77
C ASP A 291 8.63 -9.85 8.47
N LYS A 292 8.50 -10.17 9.76
CA LYS A 292 9.52 -10.85 10.57
C LYS A 292 10.16 -12.03 9.84
N VAL A 293 9.33 -12.88 9.22
CA VAL A 293 9.77 -14.09 8.53
C VAL A 293 10.70 -13.83 7.34
N ASP A 294 10.75 -12.60 6.82
CA ASP A 294 11.63 -12.22 5.72
C ASP A 294 13.02 -11.77 6.18
N PHE A 295 13.24 -11.57 7.47
CA PHE A 295 14.54 -11.13 7.98
C PHE A 295 15.57 -12.26 7.88
N LEU A 296 16.82 -11.86 7.66
CA LEU A 296 17.95 -12.78 7.59
C LEU A 296 18.67 -12.78 8.94
N PRO A 297 18.91 -13.95 9.57
CA PRO A 297 19.76 -14.02 10.75
C PRO A 297 21.19 -13.62 10.38
N VAL A 298 21.80 -12.76 11.19
CA VAL A 298 23.23 -12.45 11.08
C VAL A 298 24.01 -13.65 11.60
N LYS A 299 24.98 -14.11 10.81
CA LYS A 299 25.84 -15.27 11.10
C LYS A 299 27.12 -14.85 11.80
#